data_AF-A0A933A1J1-F1
#
_entry.id   AF-A0A933A1J1-F1
#
_cell.length_a   1.000
_cell.length_b   1.000
_cell.length_c   1.000
_cell.angle_alpha   90.00
_cell.angle_beta   90.00
_cell.angle_gamma   90.00
#
_symmetry.space_group_name_H-M   'P 1'
#
loop_
_entity.id
_entity.type
_entity.pdbx_description
1 polymer ?
#
loop_
_entity_poly.entity_id
_entity_poly.type
_entity_poly.pdbx_seq_one_letter_code
_entity_poly.pdbx_strand_id
1 'polypeptide(L)'
;MISTVVGSYPKIADLPAPGKWRSGVERLQRGQITAEEMRKIEEEVTLEAIQDQVAAGVDVITDGQIRWEDGQTYFARRLTGFSLNGLERYFDTNVYYRAPVCQGEVGWTAPITVADYQFARAHATRPLKAVVTGPYTIARLSKNSFYPNLGALVMALARALNQEIRALEAAGAPIIQVDEPAAASELKRYLAADRTLFFEAMAAVTEGVKATLALYTYFGDVGHIYPEILSLPFQVIGLDVVAGAKNWEVIAQAPFTRELGLGVLDARNTRMESPAEIAAAVARACRVVSPEKLHVSPSAGLEFLPRGVARRKLDALVSGVRQARESLEVSR
;
A
#
# COMPACT_ATOMS: atom_id res chain seq x y z
N MET A 1 20.20 -2.72 1.77
CA MET A 1 18.87 -2.52 2.37
C MET A 1 18.48 -1.07 2.27
N ILE A 2 17.22 -0.78 2.04
CA ILE A 2 16.65 0.57 1.97
C ILE A 2 15.45 0.69 2.91
N SER A 3 15.16 1.90 3.37
CA SER A 3 13.94 2.20 4.13
C SER A 3 12.84 2.73 3.21
N THR A 4 11.60 2.31 3.45
CA THR A 4 10.44 2.77 2.68
C THR A 4 9.19 2.82 3.54
N VAL A 5 8.12 3.42 3.03
CA VAL A 5 6.77 3.36 3.63
C VAL A 5 5.89 2.40 2.81
N VAL A 6 4.73 1.96 3.31
CA VAL A 6 3.83 1.12 2.49
C VAL A 6 3.07 1.97 1.48
N GLY A 7 2.29 2.95 1.93
CA GLY A 7 1.40 3.72 1.06
C GLY A 7 0.83 4.94 1.77
N SER A 8 -0.32 4.74 2.41
CA SER A 8 -1.07 5.81 3.08
C SER A 8 -0.34 6.41 4.30
N TYR A 9 -0.60 7.69 4.52
CA TYR A 9 -0.07 8.48 5.65
C TYR A 9 -1.21 9.26 6.33
N PRO A 10 -1.09 9.62 7.63
CA PRO A 10 -2.15 10.35 8.33
C PRO A 10 -2.55 11.68 7.64
N LYS A 11 -3.84 11.78 7.28
CA LYS A 11 -4.46 12.97 6.67
C LYS A 11 -4.81 14.05 7.70
N ILE A 12 -4.93 13.67 8.96
CA ILE A 12 -5.40 14.51 10.06
C ILE A 12 -4.21 14.82 10.98
N ALA A 13 -4.06 16.10 11.34
CA ALA A 13 -3.10 16.54 12.33
C ALA A 13 -3.41 15.97 13.73
N ASP A 14 -2.44 16.01 14.63
CA ASP A 14 -2.66 15.64 16.02
C ASP A 14 -3.72 16.57 16.67
N LEU A 15 -4.60 15.99 17.50
CA LEU A 15 -5.58 16.76 18.27
C LEU A 15 -4.87 17.77 19.21
N PRO A 16 -5.48 18.94 19.50
CA PRO A 16 -6.91 19.27 19.33
C PRO A 16 -7.29 20.02 18.04
N ALA A 17 -6.36 20.30 17.13
CA ALA A 17 -6.67 21.05 15.91
C ALA A 17 -7.34 20.12 14.87
N PRO A 18 -8.53 20.46 14.32
CA PRO A 18 -9.02 19.75 13.14
C PRO A 18 -8.04 20.01 12.00
N GLY A 19 -7.30 18.98 11.59
CA GLY A 19 -6.33 19.07 10.51
C GLY A 19 -6.96 19.69 9.25
N LYS A 20 -6.16 20.45 8.49
CA LYS A 20 -6.61 21.21 7.31
C LYS A 20 -7.49 20.37 6.38
N TRP A 21 -7.12 19.12 6.15
CA TRP A 21 -7.88 18.17 5.32
C TRP A 21 -9.30 17.94 5.84
N ARG A 22 -9.47 17.60 7.13
CA ARG A 22 -10.78 17.34 7.73
C ARG A 22 -11.68 18.58 7.71
N SER A 23 -11.12 19.73 8.06
CA SER A 23 -11.83 21.00 7.96
C SER A 23 -12.24 21.32 6.52
N GLY A 24 -11.36 21.05 5.55
CA GLY A 24 -11.64 21.18 4.12
C GLY A 24 -12.83 20.31 3.68
N VAL A 25 -12.83 19.02 4.05
CA VAL A 25 -13.93 18.10 3.74
C VAL A 25 -15.27 18.59 4.31
N GLU A 26 -15.28 19.03 5.57
CA GLU A 26 -16.51 19.55 6.20
C GLU A 26 -17.01 20.83 5.50
N ARG A 27 -16.09 21.72 5.11
CA ARG A 27 -16.42 22.95 4.37
C ARG A 27 -16.94 22.65 2.96
N LEU A 28 -16.34 21.68 2.26
CA LEU A 28 -16.79 21.24 0.94
C LEU A 28 -18.20 20.66 1.01
N GLN A 29 -18.48 19.80 1.99
CA GLN A 29 -19.81 19.23 2.21
C GLN A 29 -20.87 20.29 2.52
N ARG A 30 -20.48 21.40 3.15
CA ARG A 30 -21.36 22.55 3.42
C ARG A 30 -21.44 23.55 2.25
N GLY A 31 -20.77 23.29 1.13
CA GLY A 31 -20.71 24.20 -0.01
C GLY A 31 -19.93 25.50 0.26
N GLN A 32 -19.09 25.52 1.29
CA GLN A 32 -18.31 26.69 1.72
C GLN A 32 -16.98 26.84 0.98
N ILE A 33 -16.53 25.78 0.31
CA ILE A 33 -15.39 25.79 -0.61
C ILE A 33 -15.76 25.00 -1.87
N THR A 34 -15.10 25.32 -2.96
CA THR A 34 -15.16 24.62 -4.24
C THR A 34 -14.30 23.35 -4.22
N ALA A 35 -14.52 22.46 -5.19
CA ALA A 35 -13.65 21.30 -5.39
C ALA A 35 -12.19 21.70 -5.68
N GLU A 36 -11.98 22.84 -6.34
CA GLU A 36 -10.65 23.38 -6.62
C GLU A 36 -9.93 23.85 -5.34
N GLU A 37 -10.64 24.51 -4.44
CA GLU A 37 -10.08 24.88 -3.13
C GLU A 37 -9.78 23.65 -2.28
N MET A 38 -10.62 22.60 -2.35
CA MET A 38 -10.31 21.33 -1.68
C MET A 38 -9.04 20.69 -2.26
N ARG A 39 -8.87 20.68 -3.59
CA ARG A 39 -7.65 20.16 -4.23
C ARG A 39 -6.39 20.84 -3.70
N LYS A 40 -6.41 22.17 -3.52
CA LYS A 40 -5.27 22.91 -2.93
C LYS A 40 -4.97 22.48 -1.50
N ILE A 41 -5.99 22.20 -0.69
CA ILE A 41 -5.80 21.67 0.67
C ILE A 41 -5.15 20.28 0.62
N GLU A 42 -5.60 19.42 -0.30
CA GLU A 42 -5.02 18.08 -0.46
C GLU A 42 -3.57 18.15 -0.96
N GLU A 43 -3.25 19.09 -1.84
CA GLU A 43 -1.89 19.40 -2.28
C GLU A 43 -1.00 19.80 -1.11
N GLU A 44 -1.41 20.76 -0.29
CA GLU A 44 -0.67 21.16 0.91
C GLU A 44 -0.40 19.97 1.84
N VAL A 45 -1.42 19.16 2.12
CA VAL A 45 -1.29 18.01 3.02
C VAL A 45 -0.44 16.89 2.41
N THR A 46 -0.45 16.73 1.08
CA THR A 46 0.45 15.83 0.35
C THR A 46 1.91 16.26 0.52
N LEU A 47 2.19 17.56 0.36
CA LEU A 47 3.54 18.09 0.56
C LEU A 47 4.03 17.94 2.00
N GLU A 48 3.13 18.16 2.97
CA GLU A 48 3.37 17.92 4.38
C GLU A 48 3.72 16.44 4.67
N ALA A 49 3.02 15.48 4.07
CA ALA A 49 3.32 14.05 4.20
C ALA A 49 4.65 13.65 3.54
N ILE A 50 4.98 14.22 2.37
CA ILE A 50 6.27 14.05 1.71
C ILE A 50 7.39 14.62 2.59
N GLN A 51 7.20 15.81 3.14
CA GLN A 51 8.19 16.46 4.00
C GLN A 51 8.47 15.63 5.26
N ASP A 52 7.45 15.06 5.90
CA ASP A 52 7.62 14.19 7.06
C ASP A 52 8.51 12.98 6.73
N GLN A 53 8.25 12.31 5.60
CA GLN A 53 9.01 11.15 5.15
C GLN A 53 10.46 11.51 4.78
N VAL A 54 10.65 12.62 4.05
CA VAL A 54 11.98 13.11 3.67
C VAL A 54 12.79 13.53 4.89
N ALA A 55 12.17 14.24 5.84
CA ALA A 55 12.81 14.68 7.07
C ALA A 55 13.20 13.52 7.98
N ALA A 56 12.46 12.41 7.94
CA ALA A 56 12.82 11.17 8.62
C ALA A 56 14.07 10.51 8.02
N GLY A 57 14.37 10.81 6.77
CA GLY A 57 15.44 10.16 6.01
C GLY A 57 15.00 8.86 5.32
N VAL A 58 13.70 8.68 5.04
CA VAL A 58 13.20 7.53 4.28
C VAL A 58 13.83 7.52 2.87
N ASP A 59 14.31 6.36 2.43
CA ASP A 59 15.01 6.22 1.14
C ASP A 59 14.05 6.27 -0.05
N VAL A 60 12.93 5.55 0.02
CA VAL A 60 11.88 5.52 -1.01
C VAL A 60 10.52 5.89 -0.39
N ILE A 61 9.93 6.98 -0.88
CA ILE A 61 8.73 7.61 -0.30
C ILE A 61 7.47 7.39 -1.17
N THR A 62 6.31 7.78 -0.65
CA THR A 62 5.02 7.86 -1.36
C THR A 62 4.42 9.26 -1.24
N ASP A 63 3.34 9.53 -1.97
CA ASP A 63 2.51 10.73 -1.83
C ASP A 63 1.62 10.71 -0.56
N GLY A 64 1.67 9.61 0.21
CA GLY A 64 0.84 9.42 1.40
C GLY A 64 -0.63 9.12 1.11
N GLN A 65 -1.04 8.97 -0.16
CA GLN A 65 -2.43 8.70 -0.57
C GLN A 65 -3.45 9.68 0.06
N ILE A 66 -3.05 10.94 0.23
CA ILE A 66 -3.84 11.96 0.94
C ILE A 66 -5.17 12.25 0.24
N ARG A 67 -5.16 12.21 -1.10
CA ARG A 67 -6.32 12.48 -1.97
C ARG A 67 -7.32 11.33 -2.03
N TRP A 68 -6.96 10.16 -1.50
CA TRP A 68 -7.82 8.99 -1.57
C TRP A 68 -8.84 9.06 -0.44
N GLU A 69 -10.12 8.79 -0.70
CA GLU A 69 -11.06 8.57 0.40
C GLU A 69 -10.65 7.31 1.19
N ASP A 70 -10.40 6.24 0.44
CA ASP A 70 -9.87 4.95 0.88
C ASP A 70 -9.33 4.19 -0.35
N GLY A 71 -8.62 3.08 -0.12
CA GLY A 71 -7.94 2.32 -1.17
C GLY A 71 -8.82 1.79 -2.30
N GLN A 72 -10.09 1.48 -2.05
CA GLN A 72 -10.95 0.78 -3.01
C GLN A 72 -11.96 1.73 -3.67
N THR A 73 -12.54 2.64 -2.89
CA THR A 73 -13.48 3.66 -3.36
C THR A 73 -12.80 4.58 -4.37
N TYR A 74 -11.54 4.96 -4.14
CA TYR A 74 -10.83 5.89 -5.00
C TYR A 74 -10.75 5.40 -6.45
N PHE A 75 -10.43 4.11 -6.63
CA PHE A 75 -10.39 3.46 -7.93
C PHE A 75 -11.79 3.17 -8.46
N ALA A 76 -12.65 2.55 -7.64
CA ALA A 76 -13.99 2.13 -8.09
C ALA A 76 -14.80 3.32 -8.62
N ARG A 77 -14.74 4.49 -7.97
CA ARG A 77 -15.44 5.70 -8.43
C ARG A 77 -14.98 6.19 -9.82
N ARG A 78 -13.73 5.90 -10.20
CA ARG A 78 -13.09 6.36 -11.44
C ARG A 78 -13.09 5.30 -12.54
N LEU A 79 -13.53 4.08 -12.23
CA LEU A 79 -13.79 3.02 -13.20
C LEU A 79 -15.26 3.07 -13.64
N THR A 80 -15.55 2.66 -14.87
CA THR A 80 -16.94 2.46 -15.30
C THR A 80 -17.56 1.26 -14.59
N GLY A 81 -18.89 1.20 -14.56
CA GLY A 81 -19.63 0.05 -14.03
C GLY A 81 -19.74 -0.01 -12.51
N PHE A 82 -19.21 0.99 -11.78
CA PHE A 82 -19.31 1.08 -10.33
C PHE A 82 -20.26 2.19 -9.86
N SER A 83 -20.97 1.90 -8.78
CA SER A 83 -21.63 2.87 -7.90
C SER A 83 -21.13 2.68 -6.46
N LEU A 84 -21.51 3.57 -5.55
CA LEU A 84 -21.11 3.49 -4.13
C LEU A 84 -22.32 3.23 -3.24
N ASN A 85 -22.14 2.38 -2.23
CA ASN A 85 -23.16 2.03 -1.23
C ASN A 85 -22.82 2.62 0.15
N GLY A 86 -23.48 2.11 1.19
CA GLY A 86 -23.24 2.44 2.59
C GLY A 86 -21.82 2.11 3.09
N LEU A 87 -21.59 2.45 4.36
CA LEU A 87 -20.31 2.23 5.03
C LEU A 87 -20.16 0.78 5.48
N GLU A 88 -19.00 0.19 5.19
CA GLU A 88 -18.59 -1.12 5.69
C GLU A 88 -17.25 -1.02 6.41
N ARG A 89 -17.00 -1.92 7.37
CA ARG A 89 -15.77 -1.92 8.16
C ARG A 89 -14.60 -2.43 7.31
N TYR A 90 -13.48 -1.72 7.32
CA TYR A 90 -12.27 -2.10 6.59
C TYR A 90 -11.51 -3.18 7.37
N PHE A 91 -11.58 -4.44 6.91
CA PHE A 91 -10.97 -5.61 7.55
C PHE A 91 -11.22 -5.66 9.08
N ASP A 92 -10.19 -6.01 9.86
CA ASP A 92 -10.19 -5.93 11.31
C ASP A 92 -9.51 -4.65 11.81
N THR A 93 -10.02 -3.52 11.32
CA THR A 93 -9.65 -2.17 11.78
C THR A 93 -10.88 -1.44 12.31
N ASN A 94 -10.65 -0.26 12.91
CA ASN A 94 -11.71 0.66 13.30
C ASN A 94 -12.03 1.70 12.21
N VAL A 95 -11.59 1.47 10.97
CA VAL A 95 -11.81 2.35 9.82
C VAL A 95 -12.96 1.80 8.98
N TYR A 96 -13.71 2.69 8.34
CA TYR A 96 -14.84 2.35 7.48
C TYR A 96 -14.62 2.95 6.10
N TYR A 97 -15.17 2.29 5.09
CA TYR A 97 -15.12 2.73 3.69
C TYR A 97 -16.49 2.65 3.03
N ARG A 98 -16.69 3.35 1.92
CA ARG A 98 -17.94 3.27 1.15
C ARG A 98 -17.87 2.07 0.22
N ALA A 99 -18.63 1.02 0.50
CA ALA A 99 -18.56 -0.21 -0.27
C ALA A 99 -18.93 0.04 -1.75
N PRO A 100 -18.02 -0.22 -2.71
CA PRO A 100 -18.37 -0.12 -4.11
C PRO A 100 -19.35 -1.22 -4.52
N VAL A 101 -20.18 -0.96 -5.51
CA VAL A 101 -21.08 -1.94 -6.12
C VAL A 101 -20.81 -1.97 -7.61
N CYS A 102 -20.34 -3.11 -8.12
CA CYS A 102 -20.22 -3.35 -9.56
C CYS A 102 -21.60 -3.70 -10.13
N GLN A 103 -22.18 -2.78 -10.89
CA GLN A 103 -23.52 -2.87 -11.50
C GLN A 103 -23.47 -2.78 -13.03
N GLY A 104 -22.29 -2.61 -13.61
CA GLY A 104 -22.05 -2.57 -15.05
C GLY A 104 -20.65 -3.04 -15.40
N GLU A 105 -20.32 -2.97 -16.69
CA GLU A 105 -19.01 -3.37 -17.19
C GLU A 105 -17.89 -2.46 -16.66
N VAL A 106 -16.87 -3.11 -16.09
CA VAL A 106 -15.67 -2.46 -15.56
C VAL A 106 -14.74 -2.07 -16.70
N GLY A 107 -14.40 -0.79 -16.74
CA GLY A 107 -13.56 -0.20 -17.77
C GLY A 107 -12.75 0.96 -17.21
N TRP A 108 -11.52 1.08 -17.69
CA TRP A 108 -10.63 2.21 -17.44
C TRP A 108 -10.83 3.23 -18.57
N THR A 109 -11.16 4.47 -18.22
CA THR A 109 -11.47 5.54 -19.20
C THR A 109 -10.41 6.63 -19.22
N ALA A 110 -9.75 6.87 -18.09
CA ALA A 110 -8.69 7.85 -17.94
C ALA A 110 -7.78 7.47 -16.76
N PRO A 111 -6.55 7.99 -16.72
CA PRO A 111 -5.65 7.77 -15.59
C PRO A 111 -6.27 8.18 -14.25
N ILE A 112 -6.12 7.32 -13.24
CA ILE A 112 -6.77 7.43 -11.92
C ILE A 112 -5.85 8.16 -10.94
N THR A 113 -4.59 7.72 -10.86
CA THR A 113 -3.58 8.13 -9.87
C THR A 113 -2.39 8.83 -10.50
N VAL A 114 -2.27 8.85 -11.84
CA VAL A 114 -1.14 9.47 -12.55
C VAL A 114 -0.98 10.95 -12.20
N ALA A 115 -2.07 11.71 -12.10
CA ALA A 115 -2.00 13.13 -11.73
C ALA A 115 -1.49 13.33 -10.29
N ASP A 116 -1.86 12.44 -9.37
CA ASP A 116 -1.40 12.46 -7.98
C ASP A 116 0.09 12.13 -7.90
N TYR A 117 0.51 11.09 -8.63
CA TYR A 117 1.91 10.72 -8.77
C TYR A 117 2.75 11.86 -9.35
N GLN A 118 2.31 12.49 -10.44
CA GLN A 118 3.04 13.58 -11.09
C GLN A 118 3.16 14.81 -10.18
N PHE A 119 2.09 15.17 -9.47
CA PHE A 119 2.12 16.25 -8.50
C PHE A 119 3.15 15.98 -7.39
N ALA A 120 3.10 14.80 -6.78
CA ALA A 120 4.05 14.40 -5.75
C ALA A 120 5.49 14.32 -6.28
N ARG A 121 5.67 13.78 -7.49
CA ARG A 121 6.98 13.63 -8.13
C ARG A 121 7.65 14.98 -8.40
N ALA A 122 6.88 15.99 -8.78
CA ALA A 122 7.38 17.34 -9.02
C ALA A 122 7.96 18.01 -7.76
N HIS A 123 7.57 17.54 -6.57
CA HIS A 123 8.01 18.10 -5.28
C HIS A 123 8.89 17.14 -4.46
N ALA A 124 9.03 15.89 -4.89
CA ALA A 124 9.82 14.87 -4.21
C ALA A 124 11.32 14.99 -4.54
N THR A 125 12.15 15.13 -3.51
CA THR A 125 13.62 15.08 -3.62
C THR A 125 14.19 13.66 -3.50
N ARG A 126 13.35 12.69 -3.11
CA ARG A 126 13.67 11.27 -2.97
C ARG A 126 12.99 10.45 -4.08
N PRO A 127 13.47 9.23 -4.38
CA PRO A 127 12.72 8.28 -5.18
C PRO A 127 11.29 8.12 -4.65
N LEU A 128 10.31 8.26 -5.54
CA LEU A 128 8.88 8.19 -5.24
C LEU A 128 8.29 6.96 -5.93
N LYS A 129 7.62 6.10 -5.15
CA LYS A 129 6.85 4.97 -5.71
C LYS A 129 5.38 5.33 -5.87
N ALA A 130 4.75 4.80 -6.92
CA ALA A 130 3.30 4.86 -7.09
C ALA A 130 2.65 3.66 -6.40
N VAL A 131 1.41 3.81 -5.96
CA VAL A 131 0.65 2.75 -5.30
C VAL A 131 -0.70 2.58 -5.97
N VAL A 132 -1.12 1.34 -6.16
CA VAL A 132 -2.40 0.93 -6.76
C VAL A 132 -3.01 -0.15 -5.87
N THR A 133 -4.29 -0.04 -5.55
CA THR A 133 -5.01 -1.13 -4.88
C THR A 133 -5.28 -2.25 -5.89
N GLY A 134 -4.90 -3.47 -5.55
CA GLY A 134 -4.97 -4.59 -6.47
C GLY A 134 -6.38 -5.07 -6.79
N PRO A 135 -6.57 -5.74 -7.94
CA PRO A 135 -7.87 -6.17 -8.45
C PRO A 135 -8.60 -7.13 -7.51
N TYR A 136 -7.88 -8.03 -6.82
CA TYR A 136 -8.52 -9.00 -5.94
C TYR A 136 -9.10 -8.32 -4.70
N THR A 137 -8.36 -7.40 -4.10
CA THR A 137 -8.81 -6.59 -2.96
C THR A 137 -9.99 -5.70 -3.34
N ILE A 138 -9.94 -4.98 -4.47
CA ILE A 138 -11.08 -4.17 -4.90
C ILE A 138 -12.33 -5.03 -5.08
N ALA A 139 -12.21 -6.19 -5.74
CA ALA A 139 -13.34 -7.09 -5.95
C ALA A 139 -13.92 -7.63 -4.63
N ARG A 140 -13.05 -8.04 -3.69
CA ARG A 140 -13.46 -8.57 -2.38
C ARG A 140 -14.13 -7.54 -1.49
N LEU A 141 -13.70 -6.29 -1.61
CA LEU A 141 -14.29 -5.19 -0.85
C LEU A 141 -15.48 -4.54 -1.57
N SER A 142 -15.89 -5.09 -2.72
CA SER A 142 -17.03 -4.62 -3.50
C SER A 142 -18.18 -5.63 -3.51
N LYS A 143 -19.40 -5.14 -3.68
CA LYS A 143 -20.56 -5.99 -4.02
C LYS A 143 -20.62 -6.18 -5.53
N ASN A 144 -20.77 -7.43 -5.98
CA ASN A 144 -20.93 -7.74 -7.39
C ASN A 144 -22.42 -7.98 -7.71
N SER A 145 -22.97 -7.20 -8.64
CA SER A 145 -24.34 -7.32 -9.14
C SER A 145 -24.42 -7.39 -10.67
N PHE A 146 -23.27 -7.49 -11.36
CA PHE A 146 -23.20 -7.51 -12.82
C PHE A 146 -22.52 -8.77 -13.36
N TYR A 147 -21.32 -9.10 -12.88
CA TYR A 147 -20.58 -10.26 -13.37
C TYR A 147 -21.13 -11.57 -12.77
N PRO A 148 -21.05 -12.69 -13.51
CA PRO A 148 -21.64 -13.97 -13.07
C PRO A 148 -20.98 -14.56 -11.82
N ASN A 149 -19.71 -14.21 -11.55
CA ASN A 149 -18.96 -14.67 -10.39
C ASN A 149 -17.84 -13.69 -10.05
N LEU A 150 -17.19 -13.91 -8.89
CA LEU A 150 -16.06 -13.10 -8.43
C LEU A 150 -14.90 -13.10 -9.44
N GLY A 151 -14.59 -14.25 -10.05
CA GLY A 151 -13.48 -14.38 -10.99
C GLY A 151 -13.61 -13.46 -12.20
N ALA A 152 -14.81 -13.39 -12.77
CA ALA A 152 -15.10 -12.49 -13.89
C ALA A 152 -14.90 -11.01 -13.50
N LEU A 153 -15.32 -10.61 -12.29
CA LEU A 153 -15.09 -9.25 -11.79
C LEU A 153 -13.60 -8.98 -11.54
N VAL A 154 -12.89 -9.89 -10.86
CA VAL A 154 -11.45 -9.77 -10.57
C VAL A 154 -10.65 -9.62 -11.86
N MET A 155 -10.93 -10.42 -12.89
CA MET A 155 -10.21 -10.34 -14.16
C MET A 155 -10.56 -9.08 -14.96
N ALA A 156 -11.80 -8.57 -14.85
CA ALA A 156 -12.15 -7.28 -15.45
C ALA A 156 -11.40 -6.12 -14.77
N LEU A 157 -11.34 -6.13 -13.44
CA LEU A 157 -10.53 -5.18 -12.66
C LEU A 157 -9.04 -5.30 -13.00
N ALA A 158 -8.50 -6.51 -13.13
CA ALA A 158 -7.08 -6.71 -13.46
C ALA A 158 -6.72 -6.06 -14.81
N ARG A 159 -7.57 -6.23 -15.83
CA ARG A 159 -7.38 -5.58 -17.15
C ARG A 159 -7.51 -4.05 -17.09
N ALA A 160 -8.45 -3.53 -16.29
CA ALA A 160 -8.61 -2.10 -16.13
C ALA A 160 -7.42 -1.47 -15.38
N LEU A 161 -6.97 -2.11 -14.29
CA LEU A 161 -5.83 -1.65 -13.50
C LEU A 161 -4.48 -1.84 -14.20
N ASN A 162 -4.35 -2.81 -15.11
CA ASN A 162 -3.15 -2.90 -15.95
C ASN A 162 -2.95 -1.63 -16.80
N GLN A 163 -4.04 -1.04 -17.32
CA GLN A 163 -3.96 0.23 -18.05
C GLN A 163 -3.49 1.37 -17.15
N GLU A 164 -3.96 1.41 -15.89
CA GLU A 164 -3.48 2.37 -14.89
C GLU A 164 -1.99 2.20 -14.58
N ILE A 165 -1.53 0.97 -14.36
CA ILE A 165 -0.11 0.68 -14.08
C ILE A 165 0.76 1.07 -15.27
N ARG A 166 0.34 0.77 -16.50
CA ARG A 166 1.06 1.21 -17.72
C ARG A 166 1.06 2.73 -17.86
N ALA A 167 -0.01 3.41 -17.45
CA ALA A 167 -0.07 4.87 -17.45
C ALA A 167 0.89 5.48 -16.41
N LEU A 168 1.01 4.88 -15.22
CA LEU A 168 2.00 5.27 -14.21
C LEU A 168 3.44 5.03 -14.69
N GLU A 169 3.70 3.91 -15.35
CA GLU A 169 5.00 3.63 -15.99
C GLU A 169 5.32 4.71 -17.04
N ALA A 170 4.37 5.03 -17.92
CA ALA A 170 4.55 6.08 -18.93
C ALA A 170 4.75 7.47 -18.31
N ALA A 171 4.21 7.72 -17.12
CA ALA A 171 4.44 8.93 -16.33
C ALA A 171 5.79 8.94 -15.58
N GLY A 172 6.58 7.86 -15.70
CA GLY A 172 7.94 7.78 -15.16
C GLY A 172 8.03 7.19 -13.74
N ALA A 173 7.00 6.48 -13.26
CA ALA A 173 7.06 5.79 -11.98
C ALA A 173 8.09 4.66 -12.00
N PRO A 174 9.21 4.75 -11.24
CA PRO A 174 10.26 3.72 -11.27
C PRO A 174 9.85 2.44 -10.53
N ILE A 175 8.98 2.60 -9.52
CA ILE A 175 8.43 1.53 -8.71
C ILE A 175 6.91 1.74 -8.65
N ILE A 176 6.15 0.69 -8.97
CA ILE A 176 4.69 0.66 -8.85
C ILE A 176 4.32 -0.49 -7.92
N GLN A 177 3.70 -0.14 -6.80
CA GLN A 177 3.24 -1.08 -5.80
C GLN A 177 1.77 -1.42 -6.00
N VAL A 178 1.46 -2.71 -5.95
CA VAL A 178 0.11 -3.25 -5.93
C VAL A 178 -0.19 -3.75 -4.52
N ASP A 179 -1.19 -3.15 -3.87
CA ASP A 179 -1.62 -3.50 -2.52
C ASP A 179 -2.74 -4.56 -2.56
N GLU A 180 -2.47 -5.74 -2.00
CA GLU A 180 -3.42 -6.86 -1.94
C GLU A 180 -3.64 -7.39 -0.50
N PRO A 181 -4.11 -6.56 0.45
CA PRO A 181 -4.37 -7.02 1.82
C PRO A 181 -5.41 -8.14 1.91
N ALA A 182 -6.38 -8.22 0.99
CA ALA A 182 -7.36 -9.30 0.97
C ALA A 182 -6.72 -10.68 0.73
N ALA A 183 -5.51 -10.74 0.15
CA ALA A 183 -4.77 -11.98 0.01
C ALA A 183 -4.34 -12.55 1.37
N ALA A 184 -4.02 -11.71 2.36
CA ALA A 184 -3.57 -12.18 3.68
C ALA A 184 -4.74 -12.59 4.61
N SER A 185 -5.89 -11.91 4.51
CA SER A 185 -7.03 -12.12 5.42
C SER A 185 -8.15 -12.98 4.83
N GLU A 186 -8.52 -12.76 3.57
CA GLU A 186 -9.69 -13.40 2.96
C GLU A 186 -9.31 -14.66 2.19
N LEU A 187 -8.18 -14.68 1.50
CA LEU A 187 -7.78 -15.87 0.71
C LEU A 187 -7.52 -17.11 1.58
N LYS A 188 -7.19 -16.93 2.87
CA LYS A 188 -7.16 -18.01 3.88
C LYS A 188 -8.50 -18.69 4.13
N ARG A 189 -9.60 -17.98 3.92
CA ARG A 189 -10.95 -18.43 4.25
C ARG A 189 -11.62 -19.19 3.10
N TYR A 190 -11.06 -19.11 1.90
CA TYR A 190 -11.72 -19.61 0.70
C TYR A 190 -10.87 -20.63 -0.11
N LEU A 191 -11.57 -21.42 -0.92
CA LEU A 191 -11.13 -22.66 -1.57
C LEU A 191 -9.95 -22.47 -2.55
N ALA A 192 -9.36 -23.58 -3.01
CA ALA A 192 -8.27 -23.61 -4.01
C ALA A 192 -8.53 -22.76 -5.29
N ALA A 193 -9.80 -22.58 -5.68
CA ALA A 193 -10.17 -21.75 -6.83
C ALA A 193 -9.80 -20.26 -6.65
N ASP A 194 -9.91 -19.72 -5.43
CA ASP A 194 -9.60 -18.31 -5.17
C ASP A 194 -8.09 -18.04 -5.18
N ARG A 195 -7.29 -19.05 -4.83
CA ARG A 195 -5.84 -19.02 -5.01
C ARG A 195 -5.51 -18.89 -6.49
N THR A 196 -5.99 -19.80 -7.34
CA THR A 196 -5.73 -19.75 -8.80
C THR A 196 -6.13 -18.41 -9.38
N LEU A 197 -7.33 -17.93 -9.04
CA LEU A 197 -7.81 -16.62 -9.48
C LEU A 197 -6.89 -15.47 -9.08
N PHE A 198 -6.37 -15.47 -7.85
CA PHE A 198 -5.43 -14.44 -7.40
C PHE A 198 -4.16 -14.44 -8.26
N PHE A 199 -3.57 -15.61 -8.54
CA PHE A 199 -2.38 -15.70 -9.39
C PHE A 199 -2.66 -15.25 -10.83
N GLU A 200 -3.79 -15.64 -11.42
CA GLU A 200 -4.21 -15.20 -12.75
C GLU A 200 -4.41 -13.68 -12.81
N ALA A 201 -5.05 -13.10 -11.80
CA ALA A 201 -5.26 -11.66 -11.69
C ALA A 201 -3.95 -10.90 -11.55
N MET A 202 -3.01 -11.42 -10.75
CA MET A 202 -1.68 -10.84 -10.56
C MET A 202 -0.84 -10.93 -11.84
N ALA A 203 -0.95 -12.01 -12.62
CA ALA A 203 -0.32 -12.08 -13.93
C ALA A 203 -0.93 -11.09 -14.93
N ALA A 204 -2.26 -10.96 -14.95
CA ALA A 204 -2.95 -10.05 -15.86
C ALA A 204 -2.70 -8.56 -15.53
N VAL A 205 -2.70 -8.18 -14.25
CA VAL A 205 -2.52 -6.78 -13.84
C VAL A 205 -1.12 -6.26 -14.14
N THR A 206 -0.14 -7.15 -14.25
CA THR A 206 1.29 -6.84 -14.47
C THR A 206 1.73 -7.01 -15.92
N GLU A 207 0.85 -7.51 -16.81
CA GLU A 207 1.19 -7.84 -18.18
C GLU A 207 1.78 -6.64 -18.94
N GLY A 208 2.94 -6.85 -19.56
CA GLY A 208 3.63 -5.87 -20.41
C GLY A 208 4.25 -4.68 -19.68
N VAL A 209 4.26 -4.67 -18.35
CA VAL A 209 4.88 -3.62 -17.53
C VAL A 209 6.37 -3.94 -17.34
N LYS A 210 7.23 -2.93 -17.48
CA LYS A 210 8.70 -3.02 -17.37
C LYS A 210 9.24 -2.32 -16.12
N ALA A 211 8.49 -1.39 -15.53
CA ALA A 211 8.80 -0.76 -14.25
C ALA A 211 8.98 -1.81 -13.15
N THR A 212 9.68 -1.44 -12.08
CA THR A 212 9.80 -2.34 -10.92
C THR A 212 8.45 -2.48 -10.25
N LEU A 213 7.96 -3.71 -10.12
CA LEU A 213 6.68 -4.02 -9.52
C LEU A 213 6.89 -4.57 -8.10
N ALA A 214 6.08 -4.04 -7.18
CA ALA A 214 6.02 -4.51 -5.81
C ALA A 214 4.62 -5.03 -5.49
N LEU A 215 4.50 -6.18 -4.82
CA LEU A 215 3.23 -6.71 -4.29
C LEU A 215 3.27 -6.66 -2.78
N TYR A 216 2.40 -5.88 -2.15
CA TYR A 216 2.35 -5.75 -0.71
C TYR A 216 1.10 -6.42 -0.13
N THR A 217 1.32 -7.27 0.87
CA THR A 217 0.27 -7.93 1.65
C THR A 217 0.46 -7.58 3.11
N TYR A 218 -0.65 -7.28 3.80
CA TYR A 218 -0.61 -6.86 5.20
C TYR A 218 -1.87 -7.26 5.95
N PHE A 219 -1.85 -7.12 7.28
CA PHE A 219 -2.88 -7.59 8.22
C PHE A 219 -2.95 -9.10 8.43
N GLY A 220 -1.96 -9.87 7.95
CA GLY A 220 -1.87 -11.30 8.20
C GLY A 220 -0.69 -11.97 7.48
N ASP A 221 -0.54 -13.29 7.70
CA ASP A 221 0.48 -14.09 7.02
C ASP A 221 0.07 -14.59 5.62
N VAL A 222 1.04 -15.02 4.81
CA VAL A 222 0.83 -15.53 3.45
C VAL A 222 1.15 -17.02 3.30
N GLY A 223 1.20 -17.79 4.39
CA GLY A 223 1.67 -19.18 4.37
C GLY A 223 0.89 -20.10 3.42
N HIS A 224 -0.37 -19.76 3.13
CA HIS A 224 -1.27 -20.52 2.26
C HIS A 224 -1.02 -20.30 0.75
N ILE A 225 -0.22 -19.30 0.37
CA ILE A 225 0.20 -19.01 -1.01
C ILE A 225 1.73 -19.03 -1.18
N TYR A 226 2.48 -19.34 -0.13
CA TYR A 226 3.93 -19.49 -0.16
C TYR A 226 4.31 -20.95 -0.47
N PRO A 227 5.36 -21.23 -1.27
CA PRO A 227 6.27 -20.28 -1.92
C PRO A 227 5.77 -19.75 -3.28
N GLU A 228 4.60 -20.19 -3.76
CA GLU A 228 4.10 -19.83 -5.10
C GLU A 228 4.01 -18.33 -5.34
N ILE A 229 3.72 -17.50 -4.33
CA ILE A 229 3.73 -16.03 -4.46
C ILE A 229 5.05 -15.49 -5.05
N LEU A 230 6.17 -16.20 -4.84
CA LEU A 230 7.48 -15.85 -5.40
C LEU A 230 7.59 -16.14 -6.91
N SER A 231 6.65 -16.85 -7.53
CA SER A 231 6.60 -17.03 -8.99
C SER A 231 5.90 -15.88 -9.71
N LEU A 232 5.20 -15.01 -8.98
CA LEU A 232 4.53 -13.85 -9.57
C LEU A 232 5.55 -12.86 -10.18
N PRO A 233 5.12 -12.08 -11.18
CA PRO A 233 5.95 -11.10 -11.89
C PRO A 233 6.19 -9.81 -11.09
N PHE A 234 6.37 -9.92 -9.77
CA PHE A 234 6.77 -8.82 -8.89
C PHE A 234 8.22 -9.01 -8.45
N GLN A 235 9.01 -7.94 -8.48
CA GLN A 235 10.40 -7.94 -8.04
C GLN A 235 10.49 -7.82 -6.52
N VAL A 236 9.58 -7.06 -5.90
CA VAL A 236 9.48 -6.89 -4.45
C VAL A 236 8.22 -7.54 -3.92
N ILE A 237 8.33 -8.38 -2.88
CA ILE A 237 7.19 -8.94 -2.14
C ILE A 237 7.21 -8.37 -0.73
N GLY A 238 6.20 -7.57 -0.39
CA GLY A 238 6.00 -6.94 0.91
C GLY A 238 5.17 -7.81 1.84
N LEU A 239 5.70 -8.09 3.03
CA LEU A 239 5.08 -8.92 4.05
C LEU A 239 5.01 -8.19 5.40
N ASP A 240 3.83 -8.18 5.99
CA ASP A 240 3.60 -7.78 7.38
C ASP A 240 4.06 -8.89 8.33
N VAL A 241 5.11 -8.63 9.12
CA VAL A 241 5.60 -9.56 10.15
C VAL A 241 5.16 -9.17 11.57
N VAL A 242 4.27 -8.18 11.68
CA VAL A 242 3.66 -7.72 12.93
C VAL A 242 2.32 -8.44 13.13
N ALA A 243 1.32 -8.14 12.32
CA ALA A 243 0.04 -8.85 12.37
C ALA A 243 0.16 -10.25 11.76
N GLY A 244 1.04 -10.41 10.76
CA GLY A 244 1.40 -11.67 10.15
C GLY A 244 2.65 -12.29 10.76
N ALA A 245 2.79 -12.37 12.09
CA ALA A 245 4.01 -12.87 12.75
C ALA A 245 4.52 -14.22 12.20
N LYS A 246 3.62 -15.11 11.75
CA LYS A 246 3.95 -16.40 11.11
C LYS A 246 4.75 -16.27 9.82
N ASN A 247 4.79 -15.08 9.20
CA ASN A 247 5.57 -14.82 8.00
C ASN A 247 7.07 -15.06 8.24
N TRP A 248 7.56 -14.91 9.47
CA TRP A 248 8.94 -15.25 9.79
C TRP A 248 9.27 -16.72 9.54
N GLU A 249 8.35 -17.62 9.90
CA GLU A 249 8.51 -19.05 9.67
C GLU A 249 8.23 -19.39 8.21
N VAL A 250 7.23 -18.74 7.58
CA VAL A 250 6.87 -18.95 6.18
C VAL A 250 8.04 -18.67 5.24
N ILE A 251 8.71 -17.52 5.37
CA ILE A 251 9.82 -17.15 4.47
C ILE A 251 11.08 -18.01 4.64
N ALA A 252 11.13 -18.82 5.71
CA ALA A 252 12.23 -19.75 5.95
C ALA A 252 11.96 -21.15 5.33
N GLN A 253 10.75 -21.43 4.85
CA GLN A 253 10.37 -22.75 4.30
C GLN A 253 10.93 -23.01 2.91
N ALA A 254 11.29 -21.95 2.17
CA ALA A 254 11.90 -22.05 0.84
C ALA A 254 12.87 -20.87 0.61
N PRO A 255 13.81 -20.97 -0.35
CA PRO A 255 14.65 -19.84 -0.72
C PRO A 255 13.81 -18.65 -1.17
N PHE A 256 14.00 -17.50 -0.52
CA PHE A 256 13.32 -16.27 -0.91
C PHE A 256 14.03 -15.62 -2.11
N THR A 257 13.48 -15.80 -3.30
CA THR A 257 14.13 -15.43 -4.58
C THR A 257 13.85 -14.00 -5.05
N ARG A 258 13.06 -13.23 -4.31
CA ARG A 258 12.67 -11.84 -4.62
C ARG A 258 13.32 -10.85 -3.65
N GLU A 259 13.11 -9.57 -3.88
CA GLU A 259 13.36 -8.56 -2.86
C GLU A 259 12.24 -8.59 -1.81
N LEU A 260 12.59 -8.42 -0.55
CA LEU A 260 11.65 -8.53 0.57
C LEU A 260 11.33 -7.14 1.12
N GLY A 261 10.06 -6.75 0.99
CA GLY A 261 9.46 -5.69 1.78
C GLY A 261 9.17 -6.22 3.18
N LEU A 262 9.94 -5.78 4.16
CA LEU A 262 9.89 -6.26 5.54
C LEU A 262 9.12 -5.26 6.41
N GLY A 263 7.83 -5.54 6.63
CA GLY A 263 6.94 -4.72 7.45
C GLY A 263 7.08 -5.00 8.94
N VAL A 264 8.02 -4.31 9.60
CA VAL A 264 8.45 -4.59 11.00
C VAL A 264 7.97 -3.60 12.05
N LEU A 265 7.50 -2.44 11.61
CA LEU A 265 7.03 -1.39 12.50
C LEU A 265 5.50 -1.36 12.51
N ASP A 266 4.88 -1.49 13.69
CA ASP A 266 3.43 -1.62 13.80
C ASP A 266 2.74 -0.31 13.40
N ALA A 267 2.05 -0.36 12.25
CA ALA A 267 1.31 0.75 11.69
C ALA A 267 -0.08 0.95 12.32
N ARG A 268 -0.51 0.09 13.24
CA ARG A 268 -1.85 0.14 13.87
C ARG A 268 -1.80 0.32 15.39
N ASN A 269 -0.61 0.48 15.97
CA ASN A 269 -0.42 0.67 17.40
C ASN A 269 0.47 1.88 17.70
N THR A 270 0.15 2.65 18.74
CA THR A 270 0.92 3.83 19.16
C THR A 270 2.18 3.51 19.97
N ARG A 271 2.36 2.26 20.39
CA ARG A 271 3.59 1.77 21.01
C ARG A 271 4.77 2.03 20.07
N MET A 272 5.80 2.69 20.59
CA MET A 272 7.04 2.92 19.84
C MET A 272 7.92 1.67 19.84
N GLU A 273 8.32 1.23 18.67
CA GLU A 273 9.43 0.29 18.50
C GLU A 273 10.75 1.05 18.69
N SER A 274 11.68 0.42 19.40
CA SER A 274 13.05 0.91 19.51
C SER A 274 13.85 0.63 18.23
N PRO A 275 14.85 1.46 17.90
CA PRO A 275 15.79 1.17 16.82
C PRO A 275 16.44 -0.22 16.94
N ALA A 276 16.70 -0.68 18.16
CA ALA A 276 17.27 -2.00 18.44
C ALA A 276 16.32 -3.15 18.08
N GLU A 277 15.02 -3.03 18.38
CA GLU A 277 14.00 -4.03 17.96
C GLU A 277 13.96 -4.14 16.42
N ILE A 278 13.97 -2.99 15.73
CA ILE A 278 13.97 -2.95 14.25
C ILE A 278 15.26 -3.56 13.70
N ALA A 279 16.42 -3.21 14.23
CA ALA A 279 17.70 -3.78 13.82
C ALA A 279 17.77 -5.30 14.03
N ALA A 280 17.23 -5.80 15.15
CA ALA A 280 17.14 -7.24 15.41
C ALA A 280 16.23 -7.96 14.40
N ALA A 281 15.11 -7.35 14.02
CA ALA A 281 14.23 -7.88 12.99
C ALA A 281 14.93 -7.92 11.61
N VAL A 282 15.64 -6.86 11.25
CA VAL A 282 16.45 -6.82 10.02
C VAL A 282 17.52 -7.91 10.03
N ALA A 283 18.23 -8.10 11.14
CA ALA A 283 19.22 -9.17 11.29
C ALA A 283 18.59 -10.57 11.16
N ARG A 284 17.36 -10.78 11.67
CA ARG A 284 16.61 -12.02 11.47
C ARG A 284 16.30 -12.25 9.99
N ALA A 285 15.83 -11.21 9.27
CA ALA A 285 15.53 -11.30 7.84
C ALA A 285 16.80 -11.55 7.00
N CYS A 286 17.95 -11.02 7.40
CA CYS A 286 19.23 -11.23 6.72
C CYS A 286 19.70 -12.70 6.70
N ARG A 287 19.08 -13.58 7.50
CA ARG A 287 19.35 -15.03 7.48
C ARG A 287 18.72 -15.74 6.27
N VAL A 288 17.71 -15.14 5.65
CA VAL A 288 16.95 -15.73 4.53
C VAL A 288 17.05 -14.91 3.25
N VAL A 289 17.31 -13.60 3.36
CA VAL A 289 17.42 -12.67 2.22
C VAL A 289 18.68 -11.84 2.40
N SER A 290 19.42 -11.59 1.32
CA SER A 290 20.64 -10.79 1.40
C SER A 290 20.32 -9.31 1.73
N PRO A 291 21.19 -8.60 2.48
CA PRO A 291 20.92 -7.23 2.93
C PRO A 291 20.55 -6.27 1.80
N GLU A 292 21.15 -6.38 0.62
CA GLU A 292 20.88 -5.55 -0.55
C GLU A 292 19.46 -5.71 -1.10
N LYS A 293 18.80 -6.85 -0.85
CA LYS A 293 17.43 -7.16 -1.29
C LYS A 293 16.34 -6.80 -0.27
N LEU A 294 16.69 -6.14 0.83
CA LEU A 294 15.74 -5.77 1.89
C LEU A 294 15.21 -4.33 1.75
N HIS A 295 13.88 -4.20 1.80
CA HIS A 295 13.14 -2.95 1.90
C HIS A 295 12.44 -2.91 3.25
N VAL A 296 12.95 -2.16 4.21
CA VAL A 296 12.43 -2.13 5.57
C VAL A 296 11.32 -1.08 5.67
N SER A 297 10.13 -1.49 6.11
CA SER A 297 8.94 -0.64 6.11
C SER A 297 8.09 -0.77 7.37
N PRO A 298 7.10 0.11 7.58
CA PRO A 298 5.95 -0.18 8.41
C PRO A 298 5.21 -1.45 7.94
N SER A 299 4.40 -2.04 8.82
CA SER A 299 3.61 -3.24 8.54
C SER A 299 2.46 -3.00 7.55
N ALA A 300 1.92 -1.77 7.51
CA ALA A 300 0.88 -1.32 6.60
C ALA A 300 1.00 0.21 6.37
N GLY A 301 0.04 0.84 5.71
CA GLY A 301 -0.07 2.30 5.67
C GLY A 301 -0.18 2.91 7.08
N LEU A 302 0.42 4.07 7.30
CA LEU A 302 0.50 4.72 8.61
C LEU A 302 -0.75 5.54 8.96
N GLU A 303 -1.75 5.57 8.08
CA GLU A 303 -2.97 6.38 8.26
C GLU A 303 -3.79 6.04 9.51
N PHE A 304 -3.57 4.86 10.11
CA PHE A 304 -4.24 4.42 11.34
C PHE A 304 -3.67 5.07 12.62
N LEU A 305 -2.61 5.88 12.49
CA LEU A 305 -1.94 6.51 13.62
C LEU A 305 -2.17 8.03 13.64
N PRO A 306 -2.07 8.68 14.82
CA PRO A 306 -1.85 10.11 14.89
C PRO A 306 -0.57 10.50 14.12
N ARG A 307 -0.60 11.65 13.44
CA ARG A 307 0.51 12.08 12.58
C ARG A 307 1.83 12.22 13.33
N GLY A 308 1.83 12.76 14.54
CA GLY A 308 3.06 12.88 15.34
C GLY A 308 3.62 11.53 15.77
N VAL A 309 2.76 10.53 15.97
CA VAL A 309 3.19 9.14 16.24
C VAL A 309 3.79 8.52 14.98
N ALA A 310 3.12 8.66 13.84
CA ALA A 310 3.63 8.19 12.54
C ALA A 310 5.00 8.80 12.23
N ARG A 311 5.17 10.10 12.45
CA ARG A 311 6.45 10.78 12.26
C ARG A 311 7.55 10.19 13.14
N ARG A 312 7.34 10.06 14.46
CA ARG A 312 8.33 9.46 15.37
C ARG A 312 8.64 8.01 15.02
N LYS A 313 7.66 7.26 14.52
CA LYS A 313 7.86 5.89 14.06
C LYS A 313 8.74 5.81 12.82
N LEU A 314 8.63 6.77 11.89
CA LEU A 314 9.57 6.88 10.77
C LEU A 314 11.00 7.18 11.26
N ASP A 315 11.18 8.02 12.29
CA ASP A 315 12.51 8.27 12.89
C ASP A 315 13.11 6.98 13.47
N ALA A 316 12.29 6.21 14.18
CA ALA A 316 12.71 4.92 14.75
C ALA A 316 13.07 3.92 13.64
N LEU A 317 12.26 3.83 12.58
CA LEU A 317 12.49 2.98 11.42
C LEU A 317 13.86 3.27 10.78
N VAL A 318 14.11 4.54 10.41
CA VAL A 318 15.35 4.94 9.75
C VAL A 318 16.55 4.74 10.68
N SER A 319 16.41 5.05 11.97
CA SER A 319 17.45 4.81 12.97
C SER A 319 17.79 3.33 13.11
N GLY A 320 16.78 2.45 13.14
CA GLY A 320 16.96 1.00 13.22
C GLY A 320 17.60 0.42 11.96
N VAL A 321 17.22 0.92 10.78
CA VAL A 321 17.86 0.54 9.51
C VAL A 321 19.34 0.96 9.50
N ARG A 322 19.67 2.17 9.95
CA ARG A 322 21.07 2.62 10.07
C ARG A 322 21.86 1.73 11.02
N GLN A 323 21.32 1.45 12.21
CA GLN A 323 21.95 0.57 13.20
C GLN A 323 22.18 -0.85 12.64
N ALA A 324 21.24 -1.38 11.86
CA ALA A 324 21.39 -2.67 11.20
C ALA A 324 22.51 -2.66 10.14
N ARG A 325 22.62 -1.58 9.34
CA ARG A 325 23.70 -1.42 8.35
C ARG A 325 25.07 -1.42 9.04
N GLU A 326 25.24 -0.62 10.09
CA GLU A 326 26.49 -0.53 10.86
C GLU A 326 26.90 -1.90 11.44
N SER A 327 25.93 -2.64 12.01
CA SER A 327 26.19 -3.96 12.60
C SER A 327 26.64 -5.00 11.56
N LEU A 328 26.10 -4.93 10.35
CA LEU A 328 26.43 -5.83 9.25
C LEU A 328 27.78 -5.50 8.59
N GLU A 329 28.18 -4.23 8.59
CA GLU A 329 29.49 -3.79 8.11
C GLU A 329 30.62 -4.21 9.07
N VAL A 330 30.39 -4.10 10.38
CA VAL A 330 31.36 -4.57 11.40
C VAL A 330 31.53 -6.09 11.40
N SER A 331 30.57 -6.84 10.85
CA SER A 331 30.60 -8.31 10.78
C SER A 331 31.28 -8.85 9.51
N ARG A 332 31.76 -7.99 8.61
CA ARG A 332 32.50 -8.34 7.38
C ARG A 332 34.01 -8.21 7.59
#